data_AF-X1GS05-F1
#
_entry.id   AF-X1GS05-F1
#
_cell.length_a   1.000
_cell.length_b   1.000
_cell.length_c   1.000
_cell.angle_alpha   90.00
_cell.angle_beta   90.00
_cell.angle_gamma   90.00
#
_symmetry.space_group_name_H-M   'P 1'
#
loop_
_entity.id
_entity.type
_entity.pdbx_description
1 polymer ?
#
loop_
_entity_poly.entity_id
_entity_poly.type
_entity_poly.pdbx_seq_one_letter_code
_entity_poly.pdbx_strand_id
1 'polypeptide(L)'
;LALAQAEHADQQFAAWKVDSNVPLPLLSGVPIAVKDVLSVAGVRCTCGSKILEDYIPPYNATSVERLLESGMVILGKTNTDEFAMGSSTENSAYGTTHNPWDIRRVPGGSSGGSAAAVAARQAPVALGTDTGGSVRQPASFCGVTGIKPTYGRVSRYGLIAFGSSLDVVGVLGHDAVDAAYIYKLIAGHDQLDSTSADRPIPDFELVDSSRGSLSGLRIGVPDEYFISGMQPEVETAVREALREFENLGAEVIPVSLPHTEHALPVYYLVAPAEASANL
;
A
#
# COMPACT_ATOMS: atom_id res chain seq x y z
N LEU A 1 -4.64 4.60 22.31
CA LEU A 1 -4.71 3.37 21.49
C LEU A 1 -3.36 2.66 21.42
N ALA A 2 -2.38 3.20 20.71
CA ALA A 2 -1.09 2.52 20.47
C ALA A 2 -0.36 2.02 21.74
N LEU A 3 -0.25 2.83 22.79
CA LEU A 3 0.40 2.40 24.05
C LEU A 3 -0.31 1.22 24.72
N ALA A 4 -1.64 1.18 24.69
CA ALA A 4 -2.40 0.07 25.26
C ALA A 4 -2.26 -1.20 24.40
N GLN A 5 -2.20 -1.06 23.08
CA GLN A 5 -1.90 -2.18 22.17
C GLN A 5 -0.48 -2.72 22.39
N ALA A 6 0.50 -1.83 22.60
CA ALA A 6 1.88 -2.21 22.90
C ALA A 6 1.98 -2.93 24.25
N GLU A 7 1.31 -2.43 25.30
CA GLU A 7 1.26 -3.10 26.60
C GLU A 7 0.65 -4.50 26.50
N HIS A 8 -0.39 -4.68 25.68
CA HIS A 8 -0.97 -5.99 25.41
C HIS A 8 0.03 -6.92 24.71
N ALA A 9 0.75 -6.43 23.70
CA ALA A 9 1.79 -7.20 23.02
C ALA A 9 2.94 -7.58 23.97
N ASP A 10 3.35 -6.68 24.86
CA ASP A 10 4.37 -6.95 25.89
C ASP A 10 3.93 -8.05 26.86
N GLN A 11 2.65 -8.06 27.26
CA GLN A 11 2.07 -9.12 28.09
C GLN A 11 2.07 -10.48 27.37
N GLN A 12 1.68 -10.51 26.09
CA GLN A 12 1.72 -11.73 25.27
C GLN A 12 3.16 -12.24 25.12
N PHE A 13 4.11 -11.36 24.85
CA PHE A 13 5.52 -11.71 24.74
C PHE A 13 6.09 -12.21 26.07
N ALA A 14 5.72 -11.60 27.19
CA ALA A 14 6.11 -12.06 28.52
C ALA A 14 5.57 -13.47 28.82
N ALA A 15 4.32 -13.76 28.47
CA ALA A 15 3.73 -15.09 28.62
C ALA A 15 4.43 -16.14 27.74
N TRP A 16 4.69 -15.82 26.46
CA TRP A 16 5.39 -16.70 25.52
C TRP A 16 6.81 -17.05 25.98
N LYS A 17 7.54 -16.09 26.59
CA LYS A 17 8.87 -16.34 27.17
C LYS A 17 8.84 -17.34 28.32
N VAL A 18 7.72 -17.48 29.03
CA VAL A 18 7.56 -18.43 30.14
C VAL A 18 7.09 -19.79 29.63
N ASP A 19 6.18 -19.80 28.65
CA ASP A 19 5.69 -21.01 27.99
C ASP A 19 5.60 -20.80 26.48
N SER A 20 6.51 -21.44 25.73
CA SER A 20 6.56 -21.35 24.27
C SER A 20 5.37 -22.01 23.57
N ASN A 21 4.48 -22.71 24.29
CA ASN A 21 3.22 -23.22 23.74
C ASN A 21 2.12 -22.14 23.69
N VAL A 22 2.29 -21.00 24.37
CA VAL A 22 1.41 -19.84 24.23
C VAL A 22 1.60 -19.25 22.84
N PRO A 23 0.57 -19.16 21.98
CA PRO A 23 0.74 -18.59 20.65
C PRO A 23 1.18 -17.13 20.70
N LEU A 24 2.24 -16.79 19.98
CA LEU A 24 2.67 -15.41 19.74
C LEU A 24 2.65 -15.15 18.21
N PRO A 25 1.77 -14.28 17.72
CA PRO A 25 1.78 -13.90 16.31
C PRO A 25 3.15 -13.34 15.88
N LEU A 26 3.58 -13.65 14.65
CA LEU A 26 4.89 -13.28 14.13
C LEU A 26 5.16 -11.77 14.21
N LEU A 27 4.14 -10.95 13.99
CA LEU A 27 4.24 -9.49 13.99
C LEU A 27 3.62 -8.84 15.25
N SER A 28 3.46 -9.61 16.34
CA SER A 28 2.95 -9.05 17.60
C SER A 28 3.84 -7.89 18.07
N GLY A 29 3.21 -6.75 18.40
CA GLY A 29 3.88 -5.53 18.83
C GLY A 29 4.51 -4.69 17.71
N VAL A 30 4.52 -5.16 16.45
CA VAL A 30 5.09 -4.41 15.34
C VAL A 30 4.19 -3.22 15.00
N PRO A 31 4.72 -1.98 14.98
CA PRO A 31 3.93 -0.80 14.66
C PRO A 31 3.61 -0.69 13.16
N ILE A 32 2.41 -0.21 12.84
CA ILE A 32 1.99 0.10 11.47
C ILE A 32 1.20 1.41 11.41
N ALA A 33 1.43 2.18 10.34
CA ALA A 33 0.67 3.39 10.05
C ALA A 33 -0.47 3.11 9.04
N VAL A 34 -1.62 3.78 9.17
CA VAL A 34 -2.81 3.47 8.36
C VAL A 34 -3.30 4.70 7.61
N LYS A 35 -3.40 4.64 6.27
CA LYS A 35 -3.94 5.74 5.46
C LYS A 35 -5.31 6.20 5.94
N ASP A 36 -5.53 7.50 5.99
CA ASP A 36 -6.75 8.11 6.57
C ASP A 36 -8.03 7.96 5.72
N VAL A 37 -8.10 6.96 4.85
CA VAL A 37 -9.32 6.50 4.16
C VAL A 37 -9.77 5.11 4.63
N LEU A 38 -8.97 4.47 5.50
CA LEU A 38 -9.28 3.18 6.10
C LEU A 38 -9.85 3.42 7.50
N SER A 39 -11.02 2.81 7.75
CA SER A 39 -11.70 2.90 9.03
C SER A 39 -10.92 2.15 10.11
N VAL A 40 -10.75 2.81 11.25
CA VAL A 40 -10.19 2.23 12.48
C VAL A 40 -11.15 2.60 13.60
N ALA A 41 -11.79 1.61 14.22
CA ALA A 41 -12.85 1.82 15.20
C ALA A 41 -12.37 2.72 16.34
N GLY A 42 -13.13 3.77 16.64
CA GLY A 42 -12.79 4.71 17.71
C GLY A 42 -11.64 5.69 17.39
N VAL A 43 -11.10 5.69 16.18
CA VAL A 43 -10.09 6.65 15.70
C VAL A 43 -10.65 7.46 14.54
N ARG A 44 -10.48 8.79 14.57
CA ARG A 44 -10.98 9.67 13.50
C ARG A 44 -10.54 9.20 12.11
N CYS A 45 -11.44 9.30 11.13
CA CYS A 45 -11.20 8.93 9.74
C CYS A 45 -11.65 10.09 8.84
N THR A 46 -10.73 10.98 8.49
CA THR A 46 -11.09 12.27 7.89
C THR A 46 -10.98 12.28 6.36
N CYS A 47 -10.35 11.26 5.77
CA CYS A 47 -10.03 11.21 4.35
C CYS A 47 -9.24 12.42 3.86
N GLY A 48 -8.46 13.08 4.73
CA GLY A 48 -7.79 14.34 4.39
C GLY A 48 -8.75 15.52 4.17
N SER A 49 -10.03 15.39 4.55
CA SER A 49 -11.10 16.37 4.33
C SER A 49 -11.58 16.99 5.63
N LYS A 50 -12.12 18.22 5.54
CA LYS A 50 -12.91 18.83 6.62
C LYS A 50 -14.34 18.29 6.70
N ILE A 51 -14.86 17.70 5.64
CA ILE A 51 -16.22 17.12 5.61
C ILE A 51 -16.36 15.99 6.65
N LEU A 52 -15.29 15.21 6.84
CA LEU A 52 -15.23 14.09 7.79
C LEU A 52 -14.35 14.40 9.02
N GLU A 53 -14.10 15.67 9.35
CA GLU A 53 -13.17 16.06 10.43
C GLU A 53 -13.48 15.41 11.79
N ASP A 54 -14.77 15.26 12.09
CA ASP A 54 -15.26 14.67 13.35
C ASP A 54 -15.79 13.24 13.18
N TYR A 55 -15.64 12.64 12.00
CA TYR A 55 -16.11 11.27 11.78
C TYR A 55 -15.23 10.26 12.52
N ILE A 56 -15.85 9.49 13.41
CA ILE A 56 -15.25 8.36 14.12
C ILE A 56 -16.02 7.11 13.70
N PRO A 57 -15.44 6.21 12.89
CA PRO A 57 -16.11 4.99 12.45
C PRO A 57 -16.34 4.05 13.66
N PRO A 58 -17.49 3.36 13.72
CA PRO A 58 -17.78 2.39 14.77
C PRO A 58 -17.23 0.98 14.46
N TYR A 59 -16.48 0.82 13.37
CA TYR A 59 -15.94 -0.46 12.90
C TYR A 59 -14.56 -0.28 12.26
N ASN A 60 -13.80 -1.37 12.18
CA ASN A 60 -12.54 -1.44 11.46
C ASN A 60 -12.76 -1.79 9.99
N ALA A 61 -11.91 -1.29 9.10
CA ALA A 61 -11.73 -1.90 7.80
C ALA A 61 -11.23 -3.34 7.97
N THR A 62 -11.63 -4.27 7.10
CA THR A 62 -11.22 -5.68 7.22
C THR A 62 -9.70 -5.84 7.18
N SER A 63 -9.02 -5.03 6.36
CA SER A 63 -7.55 -4.99 6.33
C SER A 63 -6.93 -4.53 7.66
N VAL A 64 -7.60 -3.62 8.39
CA VAL A 64 -7.16 -3.17 9.71
C VAL A 64 -7.46 -4.24 10.77
N GLU A 65 -8.64 -4.85 10.74
CA GLU A 65 -9.04 -5.91 11.69
C GLU A 65 -8.03 -7.06 11.66
N ARG A 66 -7.68 -7.56 10.48
CA ARG A 66 -6.68 -8.63 10.31
C ARG A 66 -5.31 -8.28 10.90
N LEU A 67 -4.90 -7.01 10.83
CA LEU A 67 -3.65 -6.56 11.44
C LEU A 67 -3.74 -6.54 12.97
N LEU A 68 -4.87 -6.07 13.51
CA LEU A 68 -5.13 -6.09 14.96
C LEU A 68 -5.18 -7.53 15.50
N GLU A 69 -5.83 -8.45 14.79
CA GLU A 69 -5.86 -9.88 15.12
C GLU A 69 -4.46 -10.52 15.08
N SER A 70 -3.56 -10.00 14.23
CA SER A 70 -2.15 -10.42 14.19
C SER A 70 -1.27 -9.79 15.30
N GLY A 71 -1.87 -9.04 16.22
CA GLY A 71 -1.18 -8.41 17.35
C GLY A 71 -0.37 -7.16 16.99
N MET A 72 -0.52 -6.62 15.77
CA MET A 72 0.17 -5.40 15.36
C MET A 72 -0.41 -4.15 16.06
N VAL A 73 0.41 -3.12 16.17
CA VAL A 73 0.08 -1.87 16.86
C VAL A 73 -0.21 -0.78 15.84
N ILE A 74 -1.41 -0.19 15.87
CA ILE A 74 -1.76 0.93 14.99
C ILE A 74 -1.18 2.22 15.58
N LEU A 75 -0.13 2.75 14.96
CA LEU A 75 0.50 4.00 15.39
C LEU A 75 -0.43 5.20 15.26
N GLY A 76 -1.19 5.25 14.17
CA GLY A 76 -2.08 6.35 13.87
C GLY A 76 -2.48 6.41 12.40
N LYS A 77 -3.18 7.48 12.04
CA LYS A 77 -3.61 7.75 10.67
C LYS A 77 -2.55 8.56 9.92
N THR A 78 -2.29 8.22 8.66
CA THR A 78 -1.38 8.98 7.79
C THR A 78 -2.15 9.91 6.86
N ASN A 79 -1.53 11.06 6.57
CA ASN A 79 -2.12 12.06 5.69
C ASN A 79 -2.33 11.54 4.26
N THR A 80 -3.29 12.10 3.56
CA THR A 80 -3.69 11.71 2.20
C THR A 80 -4.19 12.93 1.43
N ASP A 81 -4.14 12.90 0.10
CA ASP A 81 -5.00 13.81 -0.69
C ASP A 81 -6.46 13.60 -0.28
N GLU A 82 -7.22 14.69 -0.29
CA GLU A 82 -8.63 14.71 0.08
C GLU A 82 -9.42 13.65 -0.71
N PHE A 83 -10.11 12.75 -0.01
CA PHE A 83 -10.84 11.59 -0.58
C PHE A 83 -10.02 10.72 -1.53
N ALA A 84 -8.71 10.61 -1.28
CA ALA A 84 -7.75 9.91 -2.15
C ALA A 84 -7.60 10.50 -3.57
N MET A 85 -8.13 11.71 -3.83
CA MET A 85 -8.10 12.38 -5.13
C MET A 85 -6.92 13.33 -5.26
N GLY A 86 -5.81 12.79 -5.76
CA GLY A 86 -4.61 13.57 -6.03
C GLY A 86 -3.38 12.67 -6.15
N SER A 87 -2.27 13.29 -6.55
CA SER A 87 -1.00 12.61 -6.77
C SER A 87 0.18 13.33 -6.11
N SER A 88 -0.09 14.14 -5.07
CA SER A 88 0.94 14.91 -4.37
C SER A 88 0.73 15.07 -2.86
N THR A 89 -0.44 14.72 -2.32
CA THR A 89 -0.82 14.94 -0.92
C THR A 89 -0.89 16.43 -0.54
N GLU A 90 -0.87 17.34 -1.52
CA GLU A 90 -0.99 18.78 -1.29
C GLU A 90 -2.43 19.22 -1.05
N ASN A 91 -3.41 18.46 -1.55
CA ASN A 91 -4.83 18.76 -1.39
C ASN A 91 -5.39 18.39 0.00
N SER A 92 -4.56 17.89 0.91
CA SER A 92 -5.01 17.59 2.28
C SER A 92 -5.43 18.86 3.02
N ALA A 93 -6.61 18.83 3.64
CA ALA A 93 -7.08 19.89 4.51
C ALA A 93 -6.30 20.04 5.84
N TYR A 94 -5.36 19.12 6.11
CA TYR A 94 -4.51 19.13 7.31
C TYR A 94 -3.07 19.54 7.00
N GLY A 95 -2.83 20.03 5.79
CA GLY A 95 -1.54 20.54 5.34
C GLY A 95 -0.76 19.55 4.49
N THR A 96 0.26 20.06 3.81
CA THR A 96 1.08 19.32 2.87
C THR A 96 2.04 18.38 3.59
N THR A 97 2.03 17.11 3.21
CA THR A 97 3.14 16.20 3.54
C THR A 97 4.30 16.48 2.59
N HIS A 98 5.53 16.51 3.12
CA HIS A 98 6.74 16.70 2.32
C HIS A 98 7.49 15.38 2.13
N ASN A 99 8.27 15.30 1.04
CA ASN A 99 9.11 14.13 0.76
C ASN A 99 10.31 14.07 1.73
N PRO A 100 10.56 12.95 2.42
CA PRO A 100 11.71 12.82 3.32
C PRO A 100 13.09 12.97 2.65
N TRP A 101 13.19 12.76 1.33
CA TRP A 101 14.45 12.94 0.59
C TRP A 101 14.73 14.40 0.19
N ASP A 102 13.69 15.23 0.04
CA ASP A 102 13.80 16.68 -0.18
C ASP A 102 12.50 17.35 0.28
N ILE A 103 12.55 18.05 1.42
CA ILE A 103 11.37 18.65 2.05
C ILE A 103 10.71 19.76 1.22
N ARG A 104 11.32 20.19 0.10
CA ARG A 104 10.70 21.13 -0.85
C ARG A 104 9.84 20.42 -1.90
N ARG A 105 9.83 19.09 -1.92
CA ARG A 105 9.14 18.26 -2.91
C ARG A 105 7.99 17.48 -2.30
N VAL A 106 7.11 17.04 -3.19
CA VAL A 106 5.94 16.22 -2.84
C VAL A 106 6.35 14.76 -2.60
N PRO A 107 5.71 14.06 -1.65
CA PRO A 107 5.90 12.63 -1.41
C PRO A 107 5.16 11.76 -2.43
N GLY A 108 4.45 12.39 -3.38
CA GLY A 108 3.48 11.72 -4.25
C GLY A 108 2.11 11.66 -3.59
N GLY A 109 1.19 10.90 -4.17
CA GLY A 109 -0.17 10.78 -3.68
C GLY A 109 -0.99 9.70 -4.37
N SER A 110 -2.15 9.33 -3.84
CA SER A 110 -2.74 9.94 -2.63
C SER A 110 -2.28 9.34 -1.30
N SER A 111 -1.49 8.27 -1.29
CA SER A 111 -0.92 7.70 -0.06
C SER A 111 0.42 8.32 0.34
N GLY A 112 0.65 9.62 0.07
CA GLY A 112 1.95 10.25 0.31
C GLY A 112 2.33 10.32 1.80
N GLY A 113 1.37 10.48 2.71
CA GLY A 113 1.61 10.36 4.15
C GLY A 113 2.11 8.98 4.56
N SER A 114 1.55 7.91 3.98
CA SER A 114 2.02 6.53 4.24
C SER A 114 3.44 6.31 3.71
N ALA A 115 3.74 6.77 2.49
CA ALA A 115 5.08 6.62 1.91
C ALA A 115 6.13 7.43 2.67
N ALA A 116 5.80 8.67 3.03
CA ALA A 116 6.68 9.53 3.80
C ALA A 116 6.95 8.97 5.22
N ALA A 117 5.93 8.41 5.89
CA ALA A 117 6.10 7.80 7.21
C ALA A 117 7.08 6.61 7.17
N VAL A 118 6.99 5.75 6.15
CA VAL A 118 7.93 4.64 5.95
C VAL A 118 9.31 5.16 5.59
N ALA A 119 9.44 6.04 4.60
CA ALA A 119 10.73 6.58 4.16
C ALA A 119 11.46 7.34 5.29
N ALA A 120 10.73 8.06 6.15
CA ALA A 120 11.25 8.75 7.32
C ALA A 120 11.48 7.85 8.54
N ARG A 121 11.26 6.52 8.43
CA ARG A 121 11.42 5.54 9.52
C ARG A 121 10.54 5.82 10.74
N GLN A 122 9.38 6.43 10.53
CA GLN A 122 8.38 6.65 11.58
C GLN A 122 7.55 5.38 11.81
N ALA A 123 7.36 4.57 10.77
CA ALA A 123 6.76 3.26 10.83
C ALA A 123 7.53 2.31 9.88
N PRO A 124 7.74 1.03 10.25
CA PRO A 124 8.41 0.07 9.36
C PRO A 124 7.57 -0.25 8.12
N VAL A 125 6.25 -0.22 8.27
CA VAL A 125 5.26 -0.47 7.22
C VAL A 125 4.07 0.45 7.38
N ALA A 126 3.33 0.65 6.29
CA ALA A 126 2.08 1.38 6.28
C ALA A 126 1.07 0.77 5.30
N LEU A 127 -0.22 0.91 5.62
CA LEU A 127 -1.27 0.70 4.63
C LEU A 127 -1.43 1.95 3.76
N GLY A 128 -1.72 1.72 2.49
CA GLY A 128 -2.14 2.73 1.52
C GLY A 128 -3.32 2.22 0.69
N THR A 129 -3.78 3.04 -0.24
CA THR A 129 -4.80 2.64 -1.22
C THR A 129 -4.41 3.12 -2.61
N ASP A 130 -4.64 2.29 -3.62
CA ASP A 130 -4.24 2.53 -5.02
C ASP A 130 -5.46 2.38 -5.93
N THR A 131 -5.92 3.50 -6.46
CA THR A 131 -7.02 3.57 -7.44
C THR A 131 -6.47 3.77 -8.86
N GLY A 132 -5.51 4.69 -9.00
CA GLY A 132 -4.85 5.02 -10.28
C GLY A 132 -3.33 5.07 -10.19
N GLY A 133 -2.72 4.54 -9.13
CA GLY A 133 -1.28 4.68 -8.84
C GLY A 133 -0.98 5.09 -7.40
N SER A 134 -2.02 5.28 -6.56
CA SER A 134 -1.91 5.96 -5.27
C SER A 134 -1.11 5.21 -4.18
N VAL A 135 -0.61 4.01 -4.42
CA VAL A 135 0.43 3.33 -3.60
C VAL A 135 1.77 3.32 -4.35
N ARG A 136 1.77 2.91 -5.62
CA ARG A 136 3.00 2.74 -6.41
C ARG A 136 3.73 4.06 -6.69
N GLN A 137 3.00 5.13 -7.01
CA GLN A 137 3.57 6.44 -7.29
C GLN A 137 4.23 7.08 -6.06
N PRO A 138 3.58 7.16 -4.88
CA PRO A 138 4.25 7.72 -3.71
C PRO A 138 5.37 6.81 -3.20
N ALA A 139 5.27 5.49 -3.37
CA ALA A 139 6.37 4.57 -3.09
C ALA A 139 7.61 4.87 -3.95
N SER A 140 7.42 5.10 -5.26
CA SER A 140 8.49 5.53 -6.16
C SER A 140 9.09 6.87 -5.76
N PHE A 141 8.27 7.88 -5.43
CA PHE A 141 8.74 9.22 -5.07
C PHE A 141 9.50 9.22 -3.74
N CYS A 142 9.11 8.39 -2.78
CA CYS A 142 9.73 8.30 -1.46
C CYS A 142 10.81 7.20 -1.36
N GLY A 143 11.12 6.48 -2.45
CA GLY A 143 12.15 5.44 -2.44
C GLY A 143 11.85 4.28 -1.49
N VAL A 144 10.59 3.84 -1.43
CA VAL A 144 10.14 2.69 -0.62
C VAL A 144 9.45 1.66 -1.51
N THR A 145 9.20 0.46 -0.97
CA THR A 145 8.50 -0.59 -1.71
C THR A 145 6.99 -0.46 -1.55
N GLY A 146 6.25 -0.42 -2.66
CA GLY A 146 4.80 -0.33 -2.67
C GLY A 146 4.16 -1.43 -3.53
N ILE A 147 3.25 -2.21 -2.95
CA ILE A 147 2.49 -3.23 -3.68
C ILE A 147 1.02 -2.86 -3.75
N LYS A 148 0.48 -2.88 -4.97
CA LYS A 148 -0.96 -2.92 -5.24
C LYS A 148 -1.35 -4.35 -5.61
N PRO A 149 -2.04 -5.09 -4.71
CA PRO A 149 -2.54 -6.43 -5.02
C PRO A 149 -3.50 -6.46 -6.23
N THR A 150 -3.82 -7.68 -6.65
CA THR A 150 -4.93 -7.93 -7.58
C THR A 150 -6.24 -7.41 -6.97
N TYR A 151 -7.11 -6.81 -7.78
CA TYR A 151 -8.44 -6.40 -7.34
C TYR A 151 -9.21 -7.59 -6.73
N GLY A 152 -9.89 -7.35 -5.62
CA GLY A 152 -10.60 -8.38 -4.83
C GLY A 152 -9.70 -9.24 -3.93
N ARG A 153 -8.38 -9.06 -3.94
CA ARG A 153 -7.46 -9.86 -3.10
C ARG A 153 -7.40 -9.42 -1.64
N VAL A 154 -7.61 -8.13 -1.42
CA VAL A 154 -7.76 -7.51 -0.10
C VAL A 154 -9.13 -6.87 -0.09
N SER A 155 -9.89 -7.11 0.98
CA SER A 155 -11.24 -6.55 1.13
C SER A 155 -11.23 -5.02 1.10
N ARG A 156 -12.24 -4.44 0.49
CA ARG A 156 -12.53 -3.00 0.50
C ARG A 156 -13.52 -2.63 1.60
N TYR A 157 -14.04 -3.58 2.39
CA TYR A 157 -14.92 -3.24 3.49
C TYR A 157 -14.21 -2.32 4.50
N GLY A 158 -14.83 -1.17 4.78
CA GLY A 158 -14.30 -0.10 5.63
C GLY A 158 -13.23 0.80 5.01
N LEU A 159 -12.90 0.62 3.72
CA LEU A 159 -12.30 1.65 2.89
C LEU A 159 -13.39 2.64 2.44
N ILE A 160 -13.20 3.93 2.71
CA ILE A 160 -14.03 5.00 2.12
C ILE A 160 -13.74 5.03 0.62
N ALA A 161 -14.76 4.74 -0.19
CA ALA A 161 -14.61 4.48 -1.63
C ALA A 161 -14.34 5.76 -2.43
N PHE A 162 -13.40 5.68 -3.36
CA PHE A 162 -13.20 6.65 -4.44
C PHE A 162 -13.69 6.04 -5.76
N GLY A 163 -12.93 5.09 -6.32
CA GLY A 163 -13.34 4.33 -7.50
C GLY A 163 -13.58 2.88 -7.09
N SER A 164 -14.83 2.51 -6.80
CA SER A 164 -15.21 1.17 -6.33
C SER A 164 -14.68 0.02 -7.20
N SER A 165 -14.63 0.18 -8.52
CA SER A 165 -14.09 -0.84 -9.45
C SER A 165 -12.56 -0.86 -9.57
N LEU A 166 -11.88 0.11 -8.95
CA LEU A 166 -10.46 0.38 -9.10
C LEU A 166 -9.69 0.30 -7.77
N ASP A 167 -10.35 0.64 -6.67
CA ASP A 167 -9.77 0.77 -5.35
C ASP A 167 -9.19 -0.55 -4.85
N VAL A 168 -7.92 -0.52 -4.44
CA VAL A 168 -7.27 -1.65 -3.77
C VAL A 168 -6.50 -1.15 -2.57
N VAL A 169 -6.67 -1.81 -1.43
CA VAL A 169 -5.79 -1.60 -0.27
C VAL A 169 -4.42 -2.20 -0.58
N GLY A 170 -3.39 -1.37 -0.52
CA GLY A 170 -2.00 -1.76 -0.77
C GLY A 170 -1.12 -1.56 0.45
N VAL A 171 0.12 -2.01 0.32
CA VAL A 171 1.12 -1.95 1.39
C VAL A 171 2.30 -1.12 0.93
N LEU A 172 2.84 -0.31 1.84
CA LEU A 172 4.13 0.32 1.73
C LEU A 172 5.07 -0.23 2.82
N GLY A 173 6.27 -0.64 2.45
CA GLY A 173 7.29 -1.16 3.35
C GLY A 173 8.69 -0.71 2.93
N HIS A 174 9.68 -0.90 3.80
CA HIS A 174 11.08 -0.57 3.46
C HIS A 174 11.59 -1.43 2.30
N ASP A 175 11.21 -2.70 2.27
CA ASP A 175 11.56 -3.65 1.23
C ASP A 175 10.37 -4.56 0.85
N ALA A 176 10.62 -5.47 -0.10
CA ALA A 176 9.61 -6.41 -0.58
C ALA A 176 9.21 -7.46 0.47
N VAL A 177 10.11 -7.79 1.40
CA VAL A 177 9.86 -8.78 2.47
C VAL A 177 8.84 -8.22 3.46
N ASP A 178 9.07 -6.99 3.92
CA ASP A 178 8.16 -6.26 4.79
C ASP A 178 6.77 -6.14 4.14
N ALA A 179 6.72 -5.68 2.89
CA ALA A 179 5.46 -5.51 2.17
C ALA A 179 4.69 -6.84 2.00
N ALA A 180 5.42 -7.93 1.76
CA ALA A 180 4.85 -9.25 1.55
C ALA A 180 4.27 -9.87 2.83
N TYR A 181 4.92 -9.68 3.99
CA TYR A 181 4.39 -10.13 5.27
C TYR A 181 3.05 -9.46 5.59
N ILE A 182 2.95 -8.14 5.40
CA ILE A 182 1.70 -7.41 5.63
C ILE A 182 0.64 -7.81 4.60
N TYR A 183 1.00 -7.96 3.32
CA TYR A 183 0.08 -8.44 2.30
C TYR A 183 -0.51 -9.82 2.66
N LYS A 184 0.31 -10.75 3.18
CA LYS A 184 -0.15 -12.09 3.62
C LYS A 184 -1.23 -11.99 4.70
N LEU A 185 -1.09 -11.04 5.63
CA LEU A 185 -2.04 -10.84 6.72
C LEU A 185 -3.35 -10.23 6.25
N ILE A 186 -3.31 -9.24 5.35
CA ILE A 186 -4.52 -8.50 4.96
C ILE A 186 -5.27 -9.15 3.79
N ALA A 187 -4.63 -10.01 3.01
CA ALA A 187 -5.26 -10.71 1.89
C ALA A 187 -6.24 -11.81 2.34
N GLY A 188 -7.16 -12.17 1.46
CA GLY A 188 -8.11 -13.27 1.66
C GLY A 188 -9.56 -12.83 1.57
N HIS A 189 -10.44 -13.81 1.32
CA HIS A 189 -11.88 -13.60 1.16
C HIS A 189 -12.49 -12.95 2.39
N ASP A 190 -13.41 -12.01 2.18
CA ASP A 190 -14.23 -11.37 3.20
C ASP A 190 -15.71 -11.42 2.81
N GLN A 191 -16.55 -11.90 3.71
CA GLN A 191 -18.00 -11.99 3.50
C GLN A 191 -18.69 -10.61 3.52
N LEU A 192 -18.05 -9.60 4.08
CA LEU A 192 -18.56 -8.22 4.14
C LEU A 192 -18.28 -7.44 2.84
N ASP A 193 -17.50 -7.99 1.93
CA ASP A 193 -17.18 -7.40 0.63
C ASP A 193 -17.54 -8.37 -0.50
N SER A 194 -18.66 -8.11 -1.17
CA SER A 194 -19.12 -8.94 -2.31
C SER A 194 -18.16 -8.92 -3.51
N THR A 195 -17.18 -8.02 -3.54
CA THR A 195 -16.13 -7.96 -4.57
C THR A 195 -14.85 -8.67 -4.15
N SER A 196 -14.77 -9.15 -2.92
CA SER A 196 -13.66 -9.95 -2.42
C SER A 196 -13.66 -11.33 -3.08
N ALA A 197 -12.53 -11.69 -3.67
CA ALA A 197 -12.39 -12.95 -4.39
C ALA A 197 -12.23 -14.12 -3.42
N ASP A 198 -13.13 -15.10 -3.51
CA ASP A 198 -13.01 -16.39 -2.83
C ASP A 198 -11.97 -17.28 -3.53
N ARG A 199 -10.70 -16.93 -3.33
CA ARG A 199 -9.55 -17.64 -3.89
C ARG A 199 -8.47 -17.80 -2.82
N PRO A 200 -7.84 -18.98 -2.68
CA PRO A 200 -6.73 -19.17 -1.76
C PRO A 200 -5.64 -18.11 -1.95
N ILE A 201 -5.10 -17.61 -0.85
CA ILE A 201 -3.91 -16.74 -0.86
C ILE A 201 -2.73 -17.60 -1.33
N PRO A 202 -1.88 -17.16 -2.27
CA PRO A 202 -0.77 -17.98 -2.73
C PRO A 202 0.19 -18.12 -1.56
N ASP A 203 0.67 -19.32 -1.31
CA ASP A 203 1.81 -19.46 -0.42
C ASP A 203 3.04 -19.01 -1.20
N PHE A 204 3.52 -17.81 -0.90
CA PHE A 204 4.76 -17.30 -1.45
C PHE A 204 5.85 -17.48 -0.41
N GLU A 205 6.89 -18.21 -0.78
CA GLU A 205 8.13 -18.26 -0.02
C GLU A 205 8.93 -17.00 -0.33
N LEU A 206 9.35 -16.30 0.73
CA LEU A 206 10.29 -15.19 0.60
C LEU A 206 11.67 -15.81 0.37
N VAL A 207 12.03 -15.98 -0.89
CA VAL A 207 13.30 -16.61 -1.29
C VAL A 207 14.45 -15.69 -0.88
N ASP A 208 15.49 -16.28 -0.28
CA ASP A 208 16.76 -15.61 -0.03
C ASP A 208 17.39 -15.19 -1.37
N SER A 209 17.43 -13.87 -1.60
CA SER A 209 18.03 -13.25 -2.81
C SER A 209 19.49 -13.66 -3.05
N SER A 210 20.22 -14.14 -2.04
CA SER A 210 21.59 -14.62 -2.19
C SER A 210 21.71 -16.01 -2.83
N ARG A 211 20.59 -16.69 -3.11
CA ARG A 211 20.56 -18.08 -3.58
C ARG A 211 19.74 -18.34 -4.86
N GLY A 212 19.02 -17.35 -5.38
CA GLY A 212 18.09 -17.54 -6.49
C GLY A 212 18.66 -17.14 -7.85
N SER A 213 18.66 -18.05 -8.82
CA SER A 213 18.65 -17.68 -10.23
C SER A 213 17.22 -17.35 -10.63
N LEU A 214 17.04 -16.33 -11.47
CA LEU A 214 15.76 -16.01 -12.11
C LEU A 214 15.58 -16.75 -13.44
N SER A 215 16.36 -17.81 -13.69
CA SER A 215 16.22 -18.66 -14.87
C SER A 215 14.79 -19.19 -15.03
N GLY A 216 14.25 -19.02 -16.23
CA GLY A 216 12.86 -19.36 -16.56
C GLY A 216 11.84 -18.26 -16.26
N LEU A 217 12.23 -17.16 -15.59
CA LEU A 217 11.38 -15.97 -15.47
C LEU A 217 11.43 -15.17 -16.77
N ARG A 218 10.25 -14.82 -17.30
CA ARG A 218 10.10 -13.94 -18.46
C ARG A 218 9.58 -12.57 -18.03
N ILE A 219 10.27 -11.51 -18.42
CA ILE A 219 9.92 -10.12 -18.14
C ILE A 219 9.51 -9.46 -19.46
N GLY A 220 8.21 -9.19 -19.60
CA GLY A 220 7.70 -8.41 -20.73
C GLY A 220 7.95 -6.92 -20.50
N VAL A 221 8.59 -6.25 -21.45
CA VAL A 221 8.89 -4.81 -21.41
C VAL A 221 8.08 -4.10 -22.49
N PRO A 222 6.99 -3.38 -22.13
CA PRO A 222 6.18 -2.66 -23.09
C PRO A 222 6.95 -1.47 -23.68
N ASP A 223 7.00 -1.38 -25.01
CA ASP A 223 7.60 -0.23 -25.70
C ASP A 223 6.88 1.08 -25.33
N GLU A 224 5.56 1.01 -25.10
CA GLU A 224 4.72 2.16 -24.76
C GLU A 224 5.02 2.76 -23.37
N TYR A 225 5.86 2.13 -22.54
CA TYR A 225 6.32 2.70 -21.27
C TYR A 225 7.51 3.66 -21.43
N PHE A 226 8.20 3.63 -22.57
CA PHE A 226 9.32 4.52 -22.89
C PHE A 226 8.82 5.68 -23.75
N ILE A 227 8.17 6.64 -23.11
CA ILE A 227 7.47 7.74 -23.77
C ILE A 227 8.37 8.95 -24.03
N SER A 228 7.97 9.78 -24.99
CA SER A 228 8.53 11.12 -25.14
C SER A 228 8.26 11.96 -23.89
N GLY A 229 9.30 12.59 -23.34
CA GLY A 229 9.21 13.40 -22.12
C GLY A 229 9.51 12.66 -20.82
N MET A 230 9.79 11.35 -20.86
CA MET A 230 10.39 10.63 -19.73
C MET A 230 11.74 11.28 -19.37
N GLN A 231 12.01 11.43 -18.06
CA GLN A 231 13.31 11.93 -17.61
C GLN A 231 14.41 10.92 -17.94
N PRO A 232 15.54 11.34 -18.55
CA PRO A 232 16.61 10.43 -18.94
C PRO A 232 17.12 9.58 -17.77
N GLU A 233 17.20 10.14 -16.57
CA GLU A 233 17.67 9.45 -15.38
C GLU A 233 16.73 8.29 -14.97
N VAL A 234 15.42 8.45 -15.15
CA VAL A 234 14.44 7.39 -14.88
C VAL A 234 14.56 6.30 -15.93
N GLU A 235 14.72 6.68 -17.20
CA GLU A 235 14.91 5.71 -18.29
C GLU A 235 16.17 4.89 -18.08
N THR A 236 17.29 5.54 -17.75
CA THR A 236 18.56 4.88 -17.44
C THR A 236 18.40 3.91 -16.28
N ALA A 237 17.80 4.33 -15.16
CA ALA A 237 17.61 3.47 -13.98
C ALA A 237 16.75 2.24 -14.28
N VAL A 238 15.67 2.38 -15.06
CA VAL A 238 14.84 1.24 -15.49
C VAL A 238 15.63 0.28 -16.38
N ARG A 239 16.40 0.80 -17.32
CA ARG A 239 17.25 -0.03 -18.21
C ARG A 239 18.35 -0.77 -17.45
N GLU A 240 18.95 -0.13 -16.45
CA GLU A 240 19.92 -0.77 -15.55
C GLU A 240 19.27 -1.89 -14.74
N ALA A 241 18.08 -1.66 -14.17
CA ALA A 241 17.35 -2.70 -13.47
C ALA A 241 17.02 -3.91 -14.36
N LEU A 242 16.62 -3.68 -15.62
CA LEU A 242 16.40 -4.77 -16.59
C LEU A 242 17.67 -5.59 -16.84
N ARG A 243 18.83 -4.95 -16.97
CA ARG A 243 20.11 -5.65 -17.12
C ARG A 243 20.46 -6.48 -15.90
N GLU A 244 20.16 -6.00 -14.69
CA GLU A 244 20.36 -6.81 -13.49
C GLU A 244 19.45 -8.04 -13.47
N PHE A 245 18.20 -7.93 -13.92
CA PHE A 245 17.34 -9.10 -14.09
C PHE A 245 17.91 -10.11 -15.10
N GLU A 246 18.48 -9.66 -16.23
CA GLU A 246 19.17 -10.52 -17.20
C GLU A 246 20.41 -11.19 -16.60
N ASN A 247 21.23 -10.45 -15.84
CA ASN A 247 22.41 -10.97 -15.13
C ASN A 247 22.04 -12.08 -14.14
N LEU A 248 20.86 -11.98 -13.51
CA LEU A 248 20.31 -13.00 -12.61
C LEU A 248 19.67 -14.20 -13.35
N GLY A 249 19.57 -14.14 -14.69
CA GLY A 249 19.11 -15.22 -15.55
C GLY A 249 17.69 -15.09 -16.07
N ALA A 250 17.00 -13.96 -15.85
CA ALA A 250 15.68 -13.73 -16.43
C ALA A 250 15.77 -13.45 -17.94
N GLU A 251 14.72 -13.79 -18.68
CA GLU A 251 14.56 -13.47 -20.10
C GLU A 251 13.77 -12.15 -20.24
N VAL A 252 14.43 -11.09 -20.72
CA VAL A 252 13.78 -9.80 -20.99
C VAL A 252 13.28 -9.76 -22.43
N ILE A 253 11.97 -9.56 -22.61
CA ILE A 253 11.29 -9.69 -23.90
C ILE A 253 10.52 -8.39 -24.19
N PRO A 254 10.74 -7.74 -25.35
CA PRO A 254 9.91 -6.63 -25.77
C PRO A 254 8.47 -7.10 -26.01
N VAL A 255 7.49 -6.34 -25.55
CA VAL A 255 6.07 -6.58 -25.79
C VAL A 255 5.38 -5.28 -26.19
N SER A 256 4.15 -5.37 -26.72
CA SER A 256 3.35 -4.20 -27.04
C SER A 256 2.04 -4.23 -26.24
N LEU A 257 1.73 -3.09 -25.63
CA LEU A 257 0.46 -2.75 -24.99
C LEU A 257 -0.14 -1.53 -25.72
N PRO A 258 -0.73 -1.72 -26.92
CA PRO A 258 -1.05 -0.63 -27.84
C PRO A 258 -2.16 0.31 -27.35
N HIS A 259 -2.83 -0.02 -26.25
CA HIS A 259 -3.89 0.80 -25.66
C HIS A 259 -3.42 1.58 -24.41
N THR A 260 -2.13 1.55 -24.07
CA THR A 260 -1.57 2.25 -22.90
C THR A 260 -1.89 3.75 -22.90
N GLU A 261 -1.82 4.40 -24.07
CA GLU A 261 -2.12 5.84 -24.20
C GLU A 261 -3.56 6.21 -23.80
N HIS A 262 -4.50 5.25 -23.89
CA HIS A 262 -5.89 5.45 -23.52
C HIS A 262 -6.16 5.19 -22.03
N ALA A 263 -5.22 4.60 -21.29
CA ALA A 263 -5.44 4.22 -19.89
C ALA A 263 -5.75 5.43 -19.01
N LEU A 264 -5.02 6.53 -19.18
CA LEU A 264 -5.21 7.75 -18.40
C LEU A 264 -6.57 8.44 -18.66
N PRO A 265 -6.97 8.73 -19.92
CA PRO A 265 -8.28 9.32 -20.16
C PRO A 265 -9.43 8.40 -19.75
N VAL A 266 -9.32 7.07 -19.94
CA VAL A 266 -10.34 6.12 -19.47
C VAL A 266 -10.44 6.13 -17.95
N TYR A 267 -9.31 6.16 -17.23
CA TYR A 267 -9.29 6.31 -15.78
C TYR A 267 -10.02 7.58 -15.32
N TYR A 268 -9.77 8.72 -15.97
CA TYR A 268 -10.44 9.99 -15.65
C TYR A 268 -11.90 10.08 -16.11
N LEU A 269 -12.41 9.10 -16.85
CA LEU A 269 -13.84 8.94 -17.08
C LEU A 269 -14.47 8.05 -16.00
N VAL A 270 -13.86 6.90 -15.72
CA VAL A 270 -14.39 5.90 -14.79
C VAL A 270 -14.32 6.38 -13.34
N ALA A 271 -13.14 6.78 -12.86
CA ALA A 271 -12.95 7.11 -11.45
C ALA A 271 -13.82 8.30 -11.00
N PRO A 272 -13.91 9.43 -11.74
CA PRO A 272 -14.82 10.51 -11.37
C PRO A 272 -16.30 10.15 -11.49
N ALA A 273 -16.69 9.32 -12.46
CA ALA A 273 -18.08 8.87 -12.58
C ALA A 273 -18.50 8.05 -11.35
N GLU A 274 -17.66 7.12 -10.90
CA GLU A 274 -17.92 6.38 -9.66
C GLU A 274 -17.85 7.26 -8.42
N ALA A 275 -16.87 8.16 -8.34
CA ALA A 275 -16.75 9.11 -7.24
C ALA A 275 -18.02 9.95 -7.07
N SER A 276 -18.64 10.39 -8.18
CA SER A 276 -19.87 11.21 -8.16
C SER A 276 -21.09 10.51 -7.55
N ALA A 277 -21.04 9.18 -7.39
CA ALA A 277 -22.07 8.38 -6.73
C ALA A 277 -21.64 7.90 -5.33
N ASN A 278 -20.33 7.72 -5.10
CA ASN A 278 -19.78 7.24 -3.84
C ASN A 278 -19.66 8.35 -2.77
N LEU A 279 -19.42 9.60 -3.20
CA LEU A 279 -19.05 10.76 -2.36
C LEU A 279 -19.98 11.95 -2.61
#